data_AF-A0A378F480-F1
#
_entry.id   AF-A0A378F480-F1
#
_cell.length_a   1.000
_cell.length_b   1.000
_cell.length_c   1.000
_cell.angle_alpha   90.00
_cell.angle_beta   90.00
_cell.angle_gamma   90.00
#
_symmetry.space_group_name_H-M   'P 1'
#
loop_
_entity.id
_entity.type
_entity.pdbx_description
1 polymer ?
#
loop_
_entity_poly.entity_id
_entity_poly.type
_entity_poly.pdbx_seq_one_letter_code
_entity_poly.pdbx_strand_id
1 'polypeptide(L)'
;MPSNWQMEGYDAPIYTNVRYPIDTTPPRVPEDNPTGCYSLHFTVEDTWRENGQTQIIFDGVNSAFHLWCNGVWVGYSQDSRLPAAFDLSPFLRPGDNRLCVMVMRWSAGSWLEDQDMWRMSGIFRSVWLLNKPQQRLCDVQLTPALDALYRDGTLQVQATVEATEAGACRAQRRG
;
A
#
# COMPACT_ATOMS: atom_id res chain seq x y z
N MET A 1 4.33 -13.12 9.03
CA MET A 1 4.36 -11.70 8.63
C MET A 1 3.23 -11.01 9.36
N PRO A 2 3.45 -9.84 9.99
CA PRO A 2 4.60 -8.95 9.81
C PRO A 2 5.89 -9.38 10.53
N SER A 3 7.05 -9.10 9.94
CA SER A 3 8.35 -9.12 10.63
C SER A 3 9.44 -8.35 9.88
N ASN A 4 10.50 -7.96 10.58
CA ASN A 4 11.73 -7.51 9.96
C ASN A 4 12.66 -8.70 9.78
N TRP A 5 13.17 -8.94 8.56
CA TRP A 5 13.95 -10.15 8.29
C TRP A 5 15.28 -10.19 9.07
N GLN A 6 15.78 -9.05 9.52
CA GLN A 6 16.95 -8.99 10.40
C GLN A 6 16.70 -9.69 11.74
N MET A 7 15.46 -9.63 12.25
CA MET A 7 15.08 -10.31 13.50
C MET A 7 14.91 -11.82 13.34
N GLU A 8 14.80 -12.28 12.10
CA GLU A 8 14.75 -13.70 11.74
C GLU A 8 16.15 -14.25 11.36
N GLY A 9 17.20 -13.41 11.45
CA GLY A 9 18.59 -13.82 11.24
C GLY A 9 19.09 -13.82 9.79
N TYR A 10 18.33 -13.28 8.83
CA TYR A 10 18.76 -13.25 7.43
C TYR A 10 19.84 -12.21 7.12
N ASP A 11 19.93 -11.15 7.92
CA ASP A 11 20.89 -10.04 7.76
C ASP A 11 21.00 -9.26 9.08
N ALA A 12 22.04 -8.44 9.25
CA ALA A 12 22.25 -7.64 10.45
C ALA A 12 21.41 -6.33 10.43
N PRO A 13 20.78 -5.95 11.56
CA PRO A 13 20.25 -4.61 11.73
C PRO A 13 21.42 -3.62 11.90
N ILE A 14 21.32 -2.44 11.27
CA ILE A 14 22.37 -1.42 11.32
C ILE A 14 21.87 -0.26 12.16
N TYR A 15 22.58 0.12 13.22
CA TYR A 15 22.28 1.36 13.94
C TYR A 15 23.23 2.47 13.50
N THR A 16 22.65 3.61 13.15
CA THR A 16 23.38 4.86 12.87
C THR A 16 22.48 6.04 13.20
N ASN A 17 23.09 7.12 13.67
CA ASN A 17 22.38 8.36 13.99
C ASN A 17 22.21 9.21 12.73
N VAL A 18 23.25 9.95 12.32
CA VAL A 18 23.21 10.91 11.19
C VAL A 18 23.81 10.37 9.90
N ARG A 19 24.74 9.42 9.99
CA ARG A 19 25.45 8.95 8.80
C ARG A 19 24.61 7.89 8.10
N TYR A 20 24.29 8.11 6.83
CA TYR A 20 23.69 7.04 6.01
C TYR A 20 24.55 5.76 6.05
N PRO A 21 23.92 4.58 6.16
CA PRO A 21 24.62 3.29 6.18
C PRO A 21 25.04 2.80 4.78
N ILE A 22 24.84 3.63 3.75
CA ILE A 22 25.21 3.39 2.35
C ILE A 22 26.21 4.45 1.90
N ASP A 23 27.13 4.07 1.02
CA ASP A 23 28.23 4.92 0.52
C ASP A 23 27.97 5.54 -0.86
N THR A 24 26.80 5.27 -1.43
CA THR A 24 26.34 5.87 -2.68
C THR A 24 25.91 7.33 -2.50
N THR A 25 25.55 7.99 -3.59
CA THR A 25 25.04 9.38 -3.58
C THR A 25 23.59 9.40 -4.06
N PRO A 26 22.72 10.27 -3.51
CA PRO A 26 21.34 10.39 -3.97
C PRO A 26 21.24 10.62 -5.50
N PRO A 27 20.27 9.99 -6.19
CA PRO A 27 19.27 9.04 -5.69
C PRO A 27 19.74 7.57 -5.73
N ARG A 28 21.03 7.30 -5.98
CA ARG A 28 21.57 5.94 -6.15
C ARG A 28 21.64 5.18 -4.82
N VAL A 29 21.51 3.87 -4.90
CA VAL A 29 21.71 2.92 -3.81
C VAL A 29 22.77 1.88 -4.22
N PRO A 30 23.38 1.16 -3.28
CA PRO A 30 24.37 0.11 -3.60
C PRO A 30 23.81 -0.94 -4.57
N GLU A 31 24.66 -1.48 -5.44
CA GLU A 31 24.28 -2.60 -6.33
C GLU A 31 24.01 -3.87 -5.51
N ASP A 32 24.83 -4.12 -4.50
CA ASP A 32 24.58 -5.17 -3.50
C ASP A 32 23.55 -4.66 -2.48
N ASN A 33 22.28 -4.94 -2.77
CA ASN A 33 21.14 -4.46 -2.00
C ASN A 33 20.33 -5.66 -1.46
N PRO A 34 20.36 -5.90 -0.13
CA PRO A 34 19.60 -7.00 0.47
C PRO A 34 18.13 -6.96 0.06
N THR A 35 17.67 -8.06 -0.55
CA THR A 35 16.35 -8.15 -1.17
C THR A 35 15.59 -9.35 -0.61
N GLY A 36 14.42 -9.09 -0.01
CA GLY A 36 13.53 -10.11 0.51
C GLY A 36 12.43 -10.48 -0.48
N CYS A 37 12.31 -11.76 -0.81
CA CYS A 37 11.26 -12.28 -1.70
C CYS A 37 10.21 -13.03 -0.88
N TYR A 38 8.99 -12.50 -0.85
CA TYR A 38 7.85 -13.08 -0.16
C TYR A 38 6.85 -13.65 -1.16
N SER A 39 6.19 -14.76 -0.83
CA SER A 39 5.07 -15.24 -1.62
C SER A 39 4.01 -15.89 -0.75
N LEU A 40 2.75 -15.78 -1.18
CA LEU A 40 1.60 -16.34 -0.47
C LEU A 40 0.59 -16.87 -1.48
N HIS A 41 0.12 -18.09 -1.26
CA HIS A 41 -1.09 -18.61 -1.88
C HIS A 41 -2.30 -18.24 -1.03
N PHE A 42 -3.36 -17.78 -1.68
CA PHE A 42 -4.59 -17.36 -1.02
C PHE A 42 -5.79 -17.56 -1.94
N THR A 43 -6.97 -17.68 -1.33
CA THR A 43 -8.24 -17.76 -2.05
C THR A 43 -9.07 -16.52 -1.78
N VAL A 44 -9.85 -16.11 -2.77
CA VAL A 44 -10.84 -15.04 -2.64
C VAL A 44 -12.21 -15.63 -2.96
N GLU A 45 -13.23 -15.25 -2.19
CA GLU A 45 -14.61 -15.68 -2.45
C GLU A 45 -15.08 -15.16 -3.82
N ASP A 46 -15.83 -15.98 -4.57
CA ASP A 46 -16.30 -15.59 -5.90
C ASP A 46 -17.20 -14.33 -5.87
N THR A 47 -17.92 -14.12 -4.77
CA THR A 47 -18.76 -12.93 -4.53
C THR A 47 -17.98 -11.62 -4.60
N TRP A 48 -16.70 -11.62 -4.21
CA TRP A 48 -15.83 -10.42 -4.26
C TRP A 48 -15.49 -10.02 -5.70
N ARG A 49 -15.52 -10.97 -6.64
CA ARG A 49 -15.24 -10.75 -8.06
C ARG A 49 -16.47 -10.31 -8.84
N GLU A 50 -17.66 -10.73 -8.41
CA GLU A 50 -18.92 -10.42 -9.09
C GLU A 50 -19.34 -8.96 -8.92
N ASN A 51 -19.10 -8.37 -7.74
CA ASN A 51 -19.53 -7.01 -7.44
C ASN A 51 -18.56 -6.29 -6.51
N GLY A 52 -17.48 -5.75 -7.07
CA GLY A 52 -16.61 -4.86 -6.31
C GLY A 52 -15.25 -4.65 -6.95
N GLN A 53 -14.46 -3.84 -6.25
CA GLN A 53 -13.04 -3.66 -6.46
C GLN A 53 -12.31 -4.29 -5.27
N THR A 54 -11.48 -5.30 -5.54
CA THR A 54 -10.66 -5.96 -4.52
C THR A 54 -9.27 -5.34 -4.52
N GLN A 55 -8.92 -4.67 -3.44
CA GLN A 55 -7.62 -4.06 -3.22
C GLN A 55 -6.81 -4.88 -2.22
N ILE A 56 -5.50 -4.93 -2.42
CA ILE A 56 -4.55 -5.34 -1.37
C ILE A 56 -3.93 -4.09 -0.74
N ILE A 57 -3.80 -4.12 0.58
CA ILE A 57 -3.25 -3.03 1.37
C ILE A 57 -2.09 -3.57 2.19
N PHE A 58 -0.95 -2.89 2.05
CA PHE A 58 0.23 -3.10 2.87
C PHE A 58 0.38 -1.89 3.79
N ASP A 59 0.20 -2.05 5.10
CA ASP A 59 0.24 -0.93 6.06
C ASP A 59 1.65 -0.36 6.28
N GLY A 60 2.69 -1.08 5.83
CA GLY A 60 4.09 -0.66 5.89
C GLY A 60 5.05 -1.74 5.40
N VAL A 61 5.85 -1.39 4.39
CA VAL A 61 6.90 -2.22 3.80
C VAL A 61 8.17 -1.37 3.69
N ASN A 62 9.29 -1.87 4.22
CA ASN A 62 10.52 -1.10 4.27
C ASN A 62 11.60 -1.69 3.33
N SER A 63 12.20 -0.91 2.41
CA SER A 63 11.98 0.53 2.13
C SER A 63 11.19 0.79 0.84
N ALA A 64 11.14 -0.20 -0.05
CA ALA A 64 10.39 -0.17 -1.29
C ALA A 64 10.10 -1.58 -1.75
N PHE A 65 9.05 -1.76 -2.56
CA PHE A 65 8.72 -3.08 -3.07
C PHE A 65 8.03 -3.07 -4.42
N HIS A 66 8.23 -4.16 -5.14
CA HIS A 66 7.43 -4.52 -6.32
C HIS A 66 6.44 -5.62 -5.96
N LEU A 67 5.25 -5.57 -6.56
CA LEU A 67 4.16 -6.51 -6.35
C LEU A 67 3.80 -7.22 -7.66
N TRP A 68 3.62 -8.54 -7.57
CA TRP A 68 3.03 -9.38 -8.61
C TRP A 68 1.87 -10.20 -8.06
N CYS A 69 0.86 -10.41 -8.90
CA CYS A 69 -0.26 -11.31 -8.63
C CYS A 69 -0.41 -12.26 -9.82
N ASN A 70 -0.45 -13.57 -9.57
CA ASN A 70 -0.57 -14.62 -10.58
C ASN A 70 0.46 -14.50 -11.73
N GLY A 71 1.69 -14.06 -11.39
CA GLY A 71 2.79 -13.89 -12.35
C GLY A 71 2.76 -12.58 -13.13
N VAL A 72 1.74 -11.73 -12.96
CA VAL A 72 1.63 -10.43 -13.62
C VAL A 72 2.07 -9.33 -12.67
N TRP A 73 2.87 -8.38 -13.16
CA TRP A 73 3.31 -7.23 -12.39
C TRP A 73 2.13 -6.28 -12.14
N VAL A 74 1.93 -5.91 -10.87
CA VAL A 74 0.83 -5.05 -10.43
C VAL A 74 1.32 -3.62 -10.21
N GLY A 75 2.47 -3.45 -9.57
CA GLY A 75 2.91 -2.12 -9.20
C GLY A 75 4.18 -2.06 -8.35
N TYR A 76 4.47 -0.85 -7.90
CA TYR A 76 5.62 -0.48 -7.07
C TYR A 76 5.21 0.59 -6.05
N SER A 77 5.82 0.59 -4.87
CA SER A 77 5.63 1.63 -3.85
C SER A 77 6.90 1.89 -3.02
N GLN A 78 7.00 3.12 -2.50
CA GLN A 78 7.99 3.63 -1.54
C GLN A 78 7.25 4.41 -0.45
N ASP A 79 8.00 4.87 0.57
CA ASP A 79 7.53 5.32 1.88
C ASP A 79 7.21 4.13 2.78
N SER A 80 8.11 3.88 3.73
CA SER A 80 7.99 2.74 4.64
C SER A 80 6.90 2.90 5.68
N ARG A 81 6.34 4.11 5.87
CA ARG A 81 5.52 4.46 7.02
C ARG A 81 4.06 4.71 6.70
N LEU A 82 3.70 4.84 5.43
CA LEU A 82 2.33 4.95 4.97
C LEU A 82 1.84 3.68 4.25
N PRO A 83 0.52 3.43 4.24
CA PRO A 83 -0.03 2.30 3.52
C PRO A 83 0.11 2.43 2.00
N ALA A 84 0.36 1.30 1.34
CA ALA A 84 0.29 1.18 -0.10
C ALA A 84 -0.88 0.29 -0.50
N ALA A 85 -1.78 0.80 -1.35
CA ALA A 85 -2.95 0.07 -1.82
C ALA A 85 -2.88 -0.16 -3.34
N PHE A 86 -3.17 -1.38 -3.78
CA PHE A 86 -3.20 -1.76 -5.20
C PHE A 86 -4.50 -2.46 -5.54
N ASP A 87 -5.10 -2.11 -6.68
CA ASP A 87 -6.26 -2.84 -7.22
C ASP A 87 -5.81 -4.19 -7.79
N LEU A 88 -6.28 -5.27 -7.19
CA LEU A 88 -6.02 -6.64 -7.63
C LEU A 88 -7.11 -7.20 -8.54
N SER A 89 -8.24 -6.51 -8.68
CA SER A 89 -9.42 -6.98 -9.43
C SER A 89 -9.08 -7.56 -10.81
N PRO A 90 -8.24 -6.93 -11.66
CA PRO A 90 -7.94 -7.47 -12.99
C PRO A 90 -6.95 -8.65 -12.98
N PHE A 91 -6.32 -8.96 -11.84
CA PHE A 91 -5.29 -9.99 -11.72
C PHE A 91 -5.79 -11.26 -11.01
N LEU A 92 -6.92 -11.18 -10.30
CA LEU A 92 -7.49 -12.29 -9.55
C LEU A 92 -8.22 -13.29 -10.45
N ARG A 93 -8.09 -14.58 -10.13
CA ARG A 93 -8.79 -15.69 -10.76
C ARG A 93 -9.62 -16.47 -9.73
N PRO A 94 -10.65 -17.25 -10.14
CA PRO A 94 -11.40 -18.08 -9.22
C PRO A 94 -10.47 -19.08 -8.50
N GLY A 95 -10.71 -19.30 -7.20
CA GLY A 95 -9.94 -20.24 -6.39
C GLY A 95 -8.56 -19.71 -5.99
N ASP A 96 -7.51 -20.50 -6.26
CA ASP A 96 -6.14 -20.23 -5.79
C ASP A 96 -5.45 -19.11 -6.57
N ASN A 97 -4.97 -18.12 -5.82
CA ASN A 97 -4.21 -16.98 -6.31
C ASN A 97 -2.85 -16.94 -5.62
N ARG A 98 -1.81 -16.46 -6.31
CA ARG A 98 -0.46 -16.33 -5.76
C ARG A 98 0.00 -14.88 -5.79
N LEU A 99 0.42 -14.35 -4.65
CA LEU A 99 1.15 -13.09 -4.55
C LEU A 99 2.65 -13.35 -4.51
N CYS A 100 3.40 -12.45 -5.14
CA CYS A 100 4.85 -12.34 -4.96
C CYS A 100 5.21 -10.89 -4.69
N VAL A 101 6.03 -10.66 -3.67
CA VAL A 101 6.46 -9.33 -3.25
C VAL A 101 7.99 -9.34 -3.14
N MET A 102 8.64 -8.46 -3.88
CA MET A 102 10.09 -8.26 -3.82
C MET A 102 10.37 -6.96 -3.08
N VAL A 103 10.92 -7.06 -1.87
CA VAL A 103 11.19 -5.93 -0.97
C VAL A 103 12.69 -5.63 -0.98
N MET A 104 13.04 -4.38 -1.28
CA MET A 104 14.43 -3.92 -1.31
C MET A 104 14.75 -3.16 -0.02
N ARG A 105 15.91 -3.45 0.59
CA ARG A 105 16.36 -2.77 1.80
C ARG A 105 16.65 -1.29 1.56
N TRP A 106 17.37 -0.99 0.48
CA TRP A 106 17.68 0.38 0.08
C TRP A 106 16.91 0.77 -1.18
N SER A 107 16.38 1.99 -1.21
CA SER A 107 15.75 2.59 -2.40
C SER A 107 16.06 4.08 -2.47
N ALA A 108 15.65 4.76 -3.53
CA ALA A 108 15.76 6.22 -3.60
C ALA A 108 15.04 6.91 -2.41
N GLY A 109 13.98 6.29 -1.88
CA GLY A 109 13.25 6.79 -0.71
C GLY A 109 14.04 6.68 0.60
N SER A 110 15.04 5.80 0.67
CA SER A 110 15.91 5.69 1.85
C SER A 110 16.65 6.99 2.15
N TRP A 111 16.91 7.82 1.13
CA TRP A 111 17.49 9.18 1.28
C TRP A 111 16.56 10.20 1.96
N LEU A 112 15.31 9.81 2.27
CA LEU A 112 14.35 10.60 3.03
C LEU A 112 14.02 9.97 4.39
N GLU A 113 14.59 8.80 4.69
CA GLU A 113 14.29 7.97 5.86
C GLU A 113 15.52 7.77 6.76
N ASP A 114 16.18 8.88 7.11
CA ASP A 114 17.44 8.92 7.87
C ASP A 114 17.25 9.25 9.34
N GLN A 115 16.23 8.65 9.97
CA GLN A 115 16.01 8.83 11.39
C GLN A 115 17.11 8.12 12.21
N ASP A 116 17.41 8.66 13.41
CA ASP A 116 18.28 8.06 14.41
C ASP A 116 17.63 6.80 15.00
N MET A 117 17.79 5.68 14.29
CA MET A 117 17.17 4.41 14.62
C MET A 117 17.86 3.24 13.93
N TRP A 118 17.48 2.02 14.32
CA TRP A 118 17.87 0.80 13.63
C TRP A 118 17.31 0.76 12.20
N ARG A 119 18.18 0.47 11.24
CA ARG A 119 17.88 0.28 9.83
C ARG A 119 17.57 -1.19 9.59
N MET A 120 16.28 -1.48 9.48
CA MET A 120 15.72 -2.81 9.22
C MET A 120 14.83 -2.78 7.97
N SER A 121 14.35 -3.93 7.51
CA SER A 121 13.58 -4.04 6.27
C SER A 121 12.60 -5.21 6.30
N GLY A 122 11.68 -5.24 5.34
CA GLY A 122 10.68 -6.29 5.19
C GLY A 122 9.23 -5.80 5.21
N ILE A 123 8.30 -6.74 5.15
CA ILE A 123 6.87 -6.50 5.34
C ILE A 123 6.60 -6.48 6.85
N PHE A 124 6.76 -5.31 7.45
CA PHE A 124 6.85 -5.15 8.91
C PHE A 124 5.55 -4.66 9.57
N ARG A 125 4.51 -4.39 8.77
CA ARG A 125 3.13 -4.19 9.24
C ARG A 125 2.15 -5.09 8.50
N SER A 126 0.88 -5.05 8.91
CA SER A 126 -0.17 -5.93 8.39
C SER A 126 -0.35 -5.80 6.88
N VAL A 127 -0.79 -6.92 6.29
CA VAL A 127 -1.22 -7.02 4.89
C VAL A 127 -2.60 -7.63 4.87
N TRP A 128 -3.51 -7.01 4.14
CA TRP A 128 -4.91 -7.42 4.14
C TRP A 128 -5.58 -7.07 2.81
N LEU A 129 -6.70 -7.73 2.53
CA LEU A 129 -7.53 -7.47 1.35
C LEU A 129 -8.77 -6.70 1.76
N LEU A 130 -9.16 -5.75 0.91
CA LEU A 130 -10.37 -4.95 1.04
C LEU A 130 -11.18 -5.07 -0.23
N ASN A 131 -12.40 -5.59 -0.13
CA ASN A 131 -13.38 -5.48 -1.19
C ASN A 131 -14.27 -4.26 -0.94
N LYS A 132 -14.39 -3.39 -1.93
CA LYS A 132 -15.36 -2.30 -1.92
C LYS A 132 -16.36 -2.48 -3.06
N PRO A 133 -17.65 -2.14 -2.87
CA PRO A 133 -18.64 -2.17 -3.96
C PRO A 133 -18.26 -1.21 -5.10
N GLN A 134 -18.82 -1.41 -6.30
CA GLN A 134 -18.55 -0.55 -7.46
C GLN A 134 -18.91 0.92 -7.22
N GLN A 135 -19.98 1.16 -6.46
CA GLN A 135 -20.36 2.48 -5.95
C GLN A 135 -19.94 2.57 -4.49
N ARG A 136 -18.99 3.44 -4.17
CA ARG A 136 -18.35 3.48 -2.85
C ARG A 136 -17.97 4.87 -2.41
N LEU A 137 -17.92 5.06 -1.09
CA LEU A 137 -17.23 6.18 -0.48
C LEU A 137 -15.72 5.99 -0.63
N CYS A 138 -15.07 6.99 -1.21
CA CYS A 138 -13.62 7.04 -1.40
C CYS A 138 -12.95 7.80 -0.27
N ASP A 139 -13.55 8.91 0.15
CA ASP A 139 -13.01 9.77 1.21
C ASP A 139 -14.13 10.49 1.95
N VAL A 140 -13.91 10.77 3.23
CA VAL A 140 -14.84 11.52 4.10
C VAL A 140 -14.04 12.46 4.98
N GLN A 141 -14.24 13.76 4.80
CA GLN A 141 -13.64 14.80 5.62
C GLN A 141 -14.68 15.42 6.55
N LEU A 142 -14.32 15.50 7.83
CA LEU A 142 -15.14 16.05 8.90
C LEU A 142 -14.45 17.29 9.47
N THR A 143 -15.10 18.45 9.37
CA THR A 143 -14.57 19.73 9.84
C THR A 143 -15.50 20.30 10.91
N PRO A 144 -15.19 20.12 12.21
CA PRO A 144 -15.95 20.72 13.29
C PRO A 144 -15.62 22.21 13.42
N ALA A 145 -16.64 23.03 13.66
CA ALA A 145 -16.51 24.44 13.98
C ALA A 145 -17.31 24.74 15.27
N LEU A 146 -16.75 25.58 16.12
CA LEU A 146 -17.40 26.06 17.33
C LEU A 146 -17.77 27.53 17.18
N ASP A 147 -18.81 27.95 17.87
CA ASP A 147 -19.13 29.36 18.00
C ASP A 147 -18.04 30.10 18.81
N ALA A 148 -18.10 31.44 18.82
CA ALA A 148 -17.07 32.27 19.48
C ALA A 148 -16.99 32.04 21.00
N LEU A 149 -18.05 31.51 21.61
CA LEU A 149 -18.13 31.22 23.04
C LEU A 149 -17.79 29.76 23.38
N TYR A 150 -17.48 28.92 22.39
CA TYR A 150 -17.24 27.49 22.54
C TYR A 150 -18.39 26.75 23.26
N ARG A 151 -19.62 27.19 23.05
CA ARG A 151 -20.85 26.61 23.64
C ARG A 151 -21.59 25.73 22.65
N ASP A 152 -21.67 26.19 21.40
CA ASP A 152 -22.38 25.52 20.32
C ASP A 152 -21.39 25.12 19.21
N GLY A 153 -21.73 24.09 18.45
CA GLY A 153 -20.90 23.60 17.35
C GLY A 153 -21.68 23.21 16.11
N THR A 154 -21.03 23.35 14.96
CA THR A 154 -21.49 22.80 13.67
C THR A 154 -20.46 21.83 13.14
N LEU A 155 -20.91 20.79 12.42
CA LEU A 155 -20.03 19.83 11.77
C LEU A 155 -20.24 19.90 10.26
N GLN A 156 -19.22 20.32 9.53
CA GLN A 156 -19.22 20.21 8.08
C GLN A 156 -18.73 18.82 7.66
N VAL A 157 -19.53 18.14 6.84
CA VAL A 157 -19.23 16.79 6.33
C VAL A 157 -19.09 16.88 4.81
N GLN A 158 -17.92 16.50 4.31
CA GLN A 158 -17.66 16.35 2.87
C GLN A 158 -17.38 14.87 2.57
N ALA A 159 -18.13 14.30 1.63
CA ALA A 159 -17.96 12.91 1.23
C ALA A 159 -17.72 12.82 -0.29
N THR A 160 -16.69 12.07 -0.68
CA THR A 160 -16.37 11.77 -2.07
C THR A 160 -16.83 10.36 -2.39
N VAL A 161 -17.66 10.23 -3.43
CA VAL A 161 -18.18 8.95 -3.92
C VAL A 161 -17.58 8.68 -5.30
N GLU A 162 -17.16 7.45 -5.55
CA GLU A 162 -16.83 6.98 -6.89
C GLU A 162 -17.82 5.90 -7.32
N ALA A 163 -18.27 6.00 -8.56
CA ALA A 163 -19.02 4.98 -9.26
C ALA A 163 -18.26 4.63 -10.54
N THR A 164 -17.79 3.40 -10.65
CA THR A 164 -17.20 2.92 -11.91
C THR A 164 -18.35 2.50 -12.83
N GLU A 165 -18.59 3.25 -13.92
CA GLU A 165 -19.63 2.87 -14.89
C GLU A 165 -19.27 1.54 -15.57
N ALA A 166 -20.05 0.50 -15.30
CA ALA A 166 -20.08 -0.70 -16.12
C ALA A 166 -20.94 -0.42 -17.38
N GLY A 167 -20.33 0.17 -18.41
CA GLY A 167 -20.87 0.19 -19.77
C GLY A 167 -21.63 1.46 -20.18
N ALA A 168 -21.16 2.08 -21.27
CA ALA A 168 -21.82 3.23 -21.90
C ALA A 168 -23.27 2.92 -22.30
N CYS A 169 -24.23 3.58 -21.67
CA CYS A 169 -25.60 3.68 -22.18
C CYS A 169 -25.79 5.05 -22.84
N ARG A 170 -25.80 5.08 -24.19
CA ARG A 170 -26.18 6.28 -24.95
C ARG A 170 -27.68 6.55 -24.75
N ALA A 171 -28.01 7.56 -23.97
CA ALA A 171 -29.34 8.16 -24.00
C ALA A 171 -29.37 9.32 -25.02
N GLN A 172 -29.93 9.07 -26.20
CA GLN A 172 -30.33 10.15 -27.11
C GLN A 172 -31.59 10.83 -26.54
N ARG A 173 -31.49 12.12 -26.22
CA ARG A 173 -32.65 12.95 -25.90
C ARG A 173 -33.27 13.44 -27.21
N ARG A 174 -34.46 12.94 -27.56
CA ARG A 174 -35.39 13.63 -28.47
C ARG A 174 -36.31 14.51 -27.63
N GLY A 175 -36.30 15.79 -27.93
CA GLY A 175 -37.24 16.82 -27.49
C GLY A 175 -37.11 17.96 -28.49
#